data_AF-A0AAU9LSL6-F1
#
_entry.id   AF-A0AAU9LSL6-F1
#
_cell.length_a   1.000
_cell.length_b   1.000
_cell.length_c   1.000
_cell.angle_alpha   90.00
_cell.angle_beta   90.00
_cell.angle_gamma   90.00
#
_symmetry.space_group_name_H-M   'P 1'
#
loop_
_entity.id
_entity.type
_entity.pdbx_description
1 polymer ?
#
loop_
_entity_poly.entity_id
_entity_poly.type
_entity_poly.pdbx_seq_one_letter_code
_entity_poly.pdbx_strand_id
1 'polypeptide(L)'
;MLWSGSWHANGCYTSIFSFGDSLADTGNLKQVASITDQFFPFLQPPYGETFFHKPTGRCSDGRLIIDFLAESLGLPLVRPFLHDSDSVVGPGQGVNYAMVGATALNSSFLEARGIVNDLTNASLGVQLAWFKQSLASICSNVSDCRNLIGRSLILVGEIGGNDYNYPIIDGKPIDEVEPFVPLVTDTIVSAVDELIQIGAQTLVVPGEFPLGCSSQYLTIRGSESEEYDNTTGCLIKFNKFAEYHSELLQTKLNQLRELHPNAIIIYADYYNAAMQFIRSPDKFGFTNGALKTCCGVGDLYN
;
A
#
# COMPACT_ATOMS: atom_id res chain seq x y z
N MET A 1 -2.46 40.80 -20.72
CA MET A 1 -1.61 39.60 -20.51
C MET A 1 -1.47 39.41 -19.01
N LEU A 2 -2.33 38.59 -18.42
CA LEU A 2 -2.26 38.23 -17.01
C LEU A 2 -1.27 37.07 -16.89
N TRP A 3 -0.09 37.33 -16.32
CA TRP A 3 0.82 36.28 -15.91
C TRP A 3 0.22 35.62 -14.67
N SER A 4 -0.42 34.47 -14.85
CA SER A 4 -0.70 33.54 -13.76
C SER A 4 0.62 32.86 -13.39
N GLY A 5 1.38 33.49 -12.52
CA GLY A 5 2.52 32.84 -11.88
C GLY A 5 1.98 31.73 -10.97
N SER A 6 2.01 30.48 -11.45
CA SER A 6 1.90 29.32 -10.57
C SER A 6 3.10 29.34 -9.64
N TRP A 7 2.89 29.76 -8.40
CA TRP A 7 3.86 29.58 -7.33
C TRP A 7 4.00 28.08 -7.11
N HIS A 8 4.99 27.47 -7.75
CA HIS A 8 5.38 26.12 -7.42
C HIS A 8 6.00 26.23 -6.03
N ALA A 9 5.38 25.62 -5.02
CA ALA A 9 6.10 25.35 -3.79
C ALA A 9 7.40 24.67 -4.20
N ASN A 10 8.52 25.20 -3.76
CA ASN A 10 9.84 24.63 -4.02
C ASN A 10 9.88 23.29 -3.24
N GLY A 11 9.36 22.22 -3.86
CA GLY A 11 9.11 20.95 -3.19
C GLY A 11 10.42 20.34 -2.67
N CYS A 12 10.45 19.95 -1.40
CA CYS A 12 11.60 19.28 -0.80
C CYS A 12 11.96 17.96 -1.52
N TYR A 13 11.00 17.36 -2.22
CA TYR A 13 11.16 16.10 -2.95
C TYR A 13 11.05 16.31 -4.45
N THR A 14 11.91 15.64 -5.21
CA THR A 14 11.88 15.67 -6.68
C THR A 14 11.01 14.58 -7.27
N SER A 15 10.74 13.50 -6.53
CA SER A 15 10.05 12.30 -7.01
C SER A 15 9.52 11.46 -5.86
N ILE A 16 8.61 10.53 -6.17
CA ILE A 16 8.16 9.49 -5.26
C ILE A 16 8.57 8.13 -5.83
N PHE A 17 9.25 7.31 -5.03
CA PHE A 17 9.36 5.88 -5.33
C PHE A 17 8.47 5.12 -4.36
N SER A 18 7.64 4.22 -4.88
CA SER A 18 6.62 3.55 -4.08
C SER A 18 6.70 2.04 -4.21
N PHE A 19 6.46 1.36 -3.10
CA PHE A 19 6.32 -0.08 -2.95
C PHE A 19 4.98 -0.34 -2.25
N GLY A 20 4.50 -1.57 -2.30
CA GLY A 20 3.30 -1.96 -1.56
C GLY A 20 2.40 -2.87 -2.34
N ASP A 21 1.13 -2.84 -1.96
CA ASP A 21 0.13 -3.76 -2.46
C ASP A 21 -0.93 -3.03 -3.33
N SER A 22 -2.16 -3.57 -3.35
CA SER A 22 -3.33 -2.97 -4.01
C SER A 22 -3.66 -1.53 -3.60
N LEU A 23 -3.32 -1.13 -2.37
CA LEU A 23 -3.59 0.20 -1.82
C LEU A 23 -2.64 1.27 -2.37
N ALA A 24 -1.55 0.84 -3.01
CA ALA A 24 -0.60 1.71 -3.68
C ALA A 24 -0.49 1.44 -5.19
N ASP A 25 -0.93 0.29 -5.72
CA ASP A 25 -0.75 -0.05 -7.15
C ASP A 25 -1.47 0.93 -8.10
N THR A 26 -0.69 1.64 -8.90
CA THR A 26 -1.17 2.62 -9.88
C THR A 26 -1.39 2.04 -11.29
N GLY A 27 -1.29 0.72 -11.46
CA GLY A 27 -1.61 0.00 -12.70
C GLY A 27 -0.63 -1.08 -13.13
N ASN A 28 0.29 -1.55 -12.28
CA ASN A 28 1.21 -2.66 -12.59
C ASN A 28 0.41 -3.94 -12.92
N LEU A 29 -0.56 -4.33 -12.08
CA LEU A 29 -1.34 -5.54 -12.37
C LEU A 29 -2.16 -5.41 -13.66
N LYS A 30 -2.66 -4.21 -14.00
CA LYS A 30 -3.35 -3.97 -15.27
C LYS A 30 -2.44 -4.26 -16.48
N GLN A 31 -1.17 -3.92 -16.39
CA GLN A 31 -0.21 -4.17 -17.46
C GLN A 31 0.06 -5.66 -17.61
N VAL A 32 0.22 -6.38 -16.49
CA VAL A 32 0.34 -7.85 -16.51
C VAL A 32 -0.91 -8.47 -17.14
N ALA A 33 -2.11 -8.07 -16.70
CA ALA A 33 -3.38 -8.57 -17.21
C ALA A 33 -3.54 -8.37 -18.73
N SER A 34 -3.06 -7.23 -19.24
CA SER A 34 -3.11 -6.92 -20.68
C SER A 34 -2.17 -7.82 -21.50
N ILE A 35 -1.05 -8.26 -20.91
CA ILE A 35 -0.08 -9.16 -21.55
C ILE A 35 -0.54 -10.62 -21.47
N THR A 36 -1.18 -11.01 -20.36
CA THR A 36 -1.62 -12.39 -20.10
C THR A 36 -3.05 -12.69 -20.54
N ASP A 37 -3.78 -11.69 -21.04
CA ASP A 37 -5.21 -11.77 -21.39
C ASP A 37 -6.08 -12.26 -20.21
N GLN A 38 -5.69 -11.87 -18.98
CA GLN A 38 -6.40 -12.22 -17.76
C GLN A 38 -7.47 -11.18 -17.42
N PHE A 39 -8.63 -11.68 -16.98
CA PHE A 39 -9.73 -10.85 -16.53
C PHE A 39 -9.64 -10.60 -15.02
N PHE A 40 -9.69 -9.34 -14.61
CA PHE A 40 -9.81 -8.93 -13.22
C PHE A 40 -11.00 -7.97 -13.03
N PRO A 41 -11.88 -8.20 -12.03
CA PRO A 41 -13.05 -7.35 -11.79
C PRO A 41 -12.72 -5.86 -11.57
N PHE A 42 -11.59 -5.56 -10.91
CA PHE A 42 -11.16 -4.18 -10.64
C PHE A 42 -10.58 -3.45 -11.87
N LEU A 43 -10.60 -4.07 -13.04
CA LEU A 43 -10.32 -3.43 -14.32
C LEU A 43 -11.60 -3.00 -15.07
N GLN A 44 -12.75 -3.04 -14.39
CA GLN A 44 -14.06 -2.65 -14.92
C GLN A 44 -14.67 -1.53 -14.06
N PRO A 45 -15.72 -0.82 -14.53
CA PRO A 45 -16.49 0.08 -13.66
C PRO A 45 -17.00 -0.63 -12.39
N PRO A 46 -17.06 0.05 -11.22
CA PRO A 46 -16.90 1.50 -11.01
C PRO A 46 -15.44 1.98 -10.88
N TYR A 47 -14.44 1.12 -11.05
CA TYR A 47 -13.04 1.50 -10.82
C TYR A 47 -12.59 2.64 -11.74
N GLY A 48 -12.01 3.69 -11.14
CA GLY A 48 -11.58 4.92 -11.81
C GLY A 48 -12.67 5.89 -12.27
N GLU A 49 -13.97 5.65 -11.99
CA GLU A 49 -15.08 6.50 -12.45
C GLU A 49 -15.04 7.96 -11.95
N THR A 50 -14.58 8.22 -10.72
CA THR A 50 -14.72 9.53 -10.06
C THR A 50 -13.66 10.55 -10.49
N PHE A 51 -12.45 10.09 -10.85
CA PHE A 51 -11.33 10.97 -11.21
C PHE A 51 -10.78 10.71 -12.62
N PHE A 52 -10.55 9.45 -12.97
CA PHE A 52 -9.95 9.10 -14.26
C PHE A 52 -10.99 8.87 -15.36
N HIS A 53 -12.25 8.71 -14.97
CA HIS A 53 -13.41 8.38 -15.81
C HIS A 53 -13.21 7.11 -16.65
N LYS A 54 -12.29 6.22 -16.22
CA LYS A 54 -12.04 4.89 -16.79
C LYS A 54 -11.18 4.06 -15.83
N PRO A 55 -11.25 2.72 -15.89
CA PRO A 55 -10.38 1.86 -15.09
C PRO A 55 -8.90 2.06 -15.43
N THR A 56 -8.09 2.42 -14.43
CA THR A 56 -6.63 2.58 -14.56
C THR A 56 -5.83 1.42 -14.00
N GLY A 57 -6.46 0.47 -13.30
CA GLY A 57 -5.78 -0.57 -12.53
C GLY A 57 -5.53 -0.23 -11.06
N ARG A 58 -6.06 0.91 -10.59
CA ARG A 58 -6.10 1.24 -9.16
C ARG A 58 -7.29 0.52 -8.53
N CYS A 59 -7.13 -0.05 -7.34
CA CYS A 59 -8.21 -0.67 -6.58
C CYS A 59 -9.10 0.36 -5.86
N SER A 60 -9.56 1.37 -6.60
CA SER A 60 -10.47 2.43 -6.14
C SER A 60 -11.31 2.93 -7.32
N ASP A 61 -12.46 3.52 -7.02
CA ASP A 61 -13.29 4.29 -7.96
C ASP A 61 -12.58 5.57 -8.46
N GLY A 62 -11.40 5.91 -7.93
CA GLY A 62 -10.62 7.04 -8.38
C GLY A 62 -9.15 6.96 -7.98
N ARG A 63 -8.73 7.90 -7.13
CA ARG A 63 -7.34 8.10 -6.70
C ARG A 63 -7.00 7.24 -5.48
N LEU A 64 -5.75 6.80 -5.39
CA LEU A 64 -5.16 6.16 -4.22
C LEU A 64 -4.45 7.18 -3.33
N ILE A 65 -4.06 6.79 -2.11
CA ILE A 65 -3.34 7.67 -1.16
C ILE A 65 -2.07 8.25 -1.79
N ILE A 66 -1.33 7.46 -2.57
CA ILE A 66 -0.14 7.91 -3.30
C ILE A 66 -0.44 9.06 -4.29
N ASP A 67 -1.62 9.08 -4.90
CA ASP A 67 -2.01 10.14 -5.84
C ASP A 67 -2.25 11.47 -5.09
N PHE A 68 -2.93 11.41 -3.95
CA PHE A 68 -3.11 12.57 -3.08
C PHE A 68 -1.78 13.07 -2.51
N LEU A 69 -0.87 12.15 -2.16
CA LEU A 69 0.48 12.48 -1.71
C LEU A 69 1.26 13.20 -2.82
N ALA A 70 1.26 12.68 -4.04
CA ALA A 70 1.91 13.31 -5.19
C ALA A 70 1.36 14.72 -5.45
N GLU A 71 0.03 14.88 -5.48
CA GLU A 71 -0.63 16.17 -5.66
C GLU A 71 -0.25 17.18 -4.56
N SER A 72 -0.25 16.74 -3.29
CA SER A 72 0.12 17.61 -2.16
C SER A 72 1.57 18.11 -2.22
N LEU A 73 2.45 17.35 -2.88
CA LEU A 73 3.86 17.68 -3.08
C LEU A 73 4.10 18.44 -4.40
N GLY A 74 3.06 18.70 -5.20
CA GLY A 74 3.18 19.32 -6.51
C GLY A 74 3.88 18.43 -7.55
N LEU A 75 3.86 17.11 -7.35
CA LEU A 75 4.45 16.11 -8.24
C LEU A 75 3.39 15.52 -9.18
N PRO A 76 3.80 15.04 -10.37
CA PRO A 76 2.89 14.28 -11.22
C PRO A 76 2.47 12.96 -10.55
N LEU A 77 1.33 12.41 -10.99
CA LEU A 77 0.91 11.07 -10.56
C LEU A 77 1.99 10.04 -10.88
N VAL A 78 2.29 9.19 -9.90
CA VAL A 78 3.39 8.22 -9.99
C VAL A 78 2.99 7.10 -10.96
N ARG A 79 3.89 6.78 -11.90
CA ARG A 79 3.64 5.77 -12.92
C ARG A 79 3.95 4.36 -12.39
N PRO A 80 3.19 3.34 -12.82
CA PRO A 80 3.55 1.95 -12.54
C PRO A 80 4.88 1.59 -13.21
N PHE A 81 5.66 0.72 -12.58
CA PHE A 81 6.92 0.20 -13.09
C PHE A 81 6.78 -0.51 -14.44
N LEU A 82 5.74 -1.34 -14.60
CA LEU A 82 5.45 -2.10 -15.82
C LEU A 82 4.77 -1.24 -16.91
N HIS A 83 4.90 0.08 -16.85
CA HIS A 83 4.37 0.96 -17.89
C HIS A 83 5.11 0.74 -19.22
N ASP A 84 4.46 1.13 -20.32
CA ASP A 84 4.90 0.86 -21.70
C ASP A 84 6.39 1.18 -21.89
N SER A 85 7.14 0.19 -22.40
CA SER A 85 8.61 0.09 -22.35
C SER A 85 9.35 1.18 -23.11
N ASP A 86 8.64 1.98 -23.90
CA ASP A 86 9.19 3.06 -24.72
C ASP A 86 9.24 4.42 -23.99
N SER A 87 8.72 4.50 -22.76
CA SER A 87 8.72 5.74 -21.99
C SER A 87 9.84 5.76 -20.95
N VAL A 88 10.94 6.46 -21.29
CA VAL A 88 11.99 6.80 -20.32
C VAL A 88 11.34 7.53 -19.14
N VAL A 89 11.60 7.07 -17.91
CA VAL A 89 11.18 7.78 -16.69
C VAL A 89 11.82 9.17 -16.73
N GLY A 90 11.00 10.19 -16.97
CA GLY A 90 11.49 11.56 -17.04
C GLY A 90 12.02 12.02 -15.68
N PRO A 91 12.95 13.00 -15.66
CA PRO A 91 13.33 13.65 -14.41
C PRO A 91 12.09 14.12 -13.63
N GLY A 92 11.98 13.69 -12.38
CA GLY A 92 10.91 14.07 -11.46
C GLY A 92 9.59 13.30 -11.54
N GLN A 93 9.55 12.14 -12.23
CA GLN A 93 8.31 11.35 -12.37
C GLN A 93 8.16 10.23 -11.34
N GLY A 94 9.24 9.81 -10.67
CA GLY A 94 9.18 8.68 -9.74
C GLY A 94 8.75 7.37 -10.40
N VAL A 95 8.72 6.29 -9.64
CA VAL A 95 8.26 4.97 -10.13
C VAL A 95 7.57 4.22 -9.00
N ASN A 96 6.44 3.60 -9.32
CA ASN A 96 5.69 2.78 -8.39
C ASN A 96 5.81 1.29 -8.72
N TYR A 97 6.38 0.54 -7.80
CA TYR A 97 6.59 -0.92 -7.86
C TYR A 97 5.50 -1.70 -7.15
N ALA A 98 4.56 -1.02 -6.48
CA ALA A 98 3.45 -1.67 -5.79
C ALA A 98 2.62 -2.53 -6.75
N MET A 99 2.14 -3.67 -6.26
CA MET A 99 1.41 -4.65 -7.07
C MET A 99 0.22 -5.19 -6.28
N VAL A 100 -0.96 -5.17 -6.87
CA VAL A 100 -2.18 -5.75 -6.25
C VAL A 100 -1.90 -7.19 -5.79
N GLY A 101 -2.25 -7.49 -4.53
CA GLY A 101 -2.05 -8.81 -3.91
C GLY A 101 -0.63 -9.10 -3.44
N ALA A 102 0.29 -8.15 -3.53
CA ALA A 102 1.64 -8.34 -3.03
C ALA A 102 1.67 -8.59 -1.52
N THR A 103 2.58 -9.46 -1.12
CA THR A 103 2.87 -9.82 0.27
C THR A 103 4.22 -9.24 0.70
N ALA A 104 4.42 -9.00 1.99
CA ALA A 104 5.74 -8.69 2.52
C ALA A 104 6.66 -9.92 2.37
N LEU A 105 6.19 -11.09 2.80
CA LEU A 105 6.91 -12.35 2.72
C LEU A 105 6.93 -12.87 1.28
N ASN A 106 7.97 -13.65 0.96
CA ASN A 106 8.10 -14.27 -0.36
C ASN A 106 7.03 -15.34 -0.59
N SER A 107 6.52 -15.45 -1.82
CA SER A 107 5.52 -16.47 -2.20
C SER A 107 5.96 -17.89 -1.82
N SER A 108 7.25 -18.22 -2.00
CA SER A 108 7.79 -19.54 -1.62
C SER A 108 7.69 -19.85 -0.12
N PHE A 109 7.74 -18.83 0.75
CA PHE A 109 7.54 -19.01 2.19
C PHE A 109 6.09 -19.38 2.52
N LEU A 110 5.14 -18.75 1.82
CA LEU A 110 3.70 -18.95 1.97
C LEU A 110 3.26 -20.29 1.37
N GLU A 111 3.75 -20.62 0.17
CA GLU A 111 3.49 -21.89 -0.52
C GLU A 111 3.94 -23.09 0.33
N ALA A 112 5.10 -22.99 1.00
CA ALA A 112 5.58 -24.02 1.92
C ALA A 112 4.66 -24.25 3.14
N ARG A 113 3.71 -23.33 3.41
CA ARG A 113 2.69 -23.40 4.47
C ARG A 113 1.28 -23.66 3.91
N GLY A 114 1.20 -24.03 2.62
CA GLY A 114 -0.05 -24.30 1.94
C GLY A 114 -0.91 -23.06 1.70
N ILE A 115 -0.31 -21.88 1.65
CA ILE A 115 -0.98 -20.61 1.35
C ILE A 115 -0.57 -20.22 -0.07
N VAL A 116 -1.54 -20.16 -0.97
CA VAL A 116 -1.29 -19.91 -2.40
C VAL A 116 -1.75 -18.50 -2.75
N ASN A 117 -0.86 -17.72 -3.37
CA ASN A 117 -1.18 -16.43 -3.97
C ASN A 117 -1.13 -16.57 -5.49
N ASP A 118 -2.29 -16.86 -6.09
CA ASP A 118 -2.41 -17.01 -7.55
C ASP A 118 -2.42 -15.66 -8.30
N LEU A 119 -2.51 -14.54 -7.58
CA LEU A 119 -2.63 -13.23 -8.19
C LEU A 119 -1.29 -12.65 -8.62
N THR A 120 -0.26 -12.82 -7.79
CA THR A 120 1.07 -12.27 -8.06
C THR A 120 2.16 -12.95 -7.23
N ASN A 121 3.38 -12.93 -7.74
CA ASN A 121 4.60 -13.29 -6.99
C ASN A 121 5.43 -12.06 -6.60
N ALA A 122 4.88 -10.85 -6.76
CA ALA A 122 5.56 -9.58 -6.55
C ALA A 122 5.67 -9.19 -5.06
N SER A 123 6.28 -10.06 -4.25
CA SER A 123 6.54 -9.75 -2.84
C SER A 123 7.36 -8.47 -2.67
N LEU A 124 7.40 -7.90 -1.46
CA LEU A 124 8.21 -6.71 -1.17
C LEU A 124 9.67 -6.88 -1.61
N GLY A 125 10.25 -8.06 -1.38
CA GLY A 125 11.60 -8.40 -1.83
C GLY A 125 11.76 -8.36 -3.36
N VAL A 126 10.74 -8.81 -4.10
CA VAL A 126 10.72 -8.75 -5.57
C VAL A 126 10.59 -7.30 -6.05
N GLN A 127 9.73 -6.50 -5.42
CA GLN A 127 9.59 -5.08 -5.76
C GLN A 127 10.88 -4.29 -5.50
N LEU A 128 11.60 -4.58 -4.42
CA LEU A 128 12.93 -4.03 -4.15
C LEU A 128 13.95 -4.44 -5.23
N ALA A 129 13.88 -5.69 -5.73
CA ALA A 129 14.74 -6.14 -6.81
C ALA A 129 14.45 -5.37 -8.11
N TRP A 130 13.18 -5.15 -8.45
CA TRP A 130 12.78 -4.32 -9.59
C TRP A 130 13.27 -2.89 -9.47
N PHE A 131 13.14 -2.28 -8.27
CA PHE A 131 13.68 -0.96 -8.02
C PHE A 131 15.19 -0.90 -8.27
N LYS A 132 15.96 -1.79 -7.63
CA LYS A 132 17.42 -1.87 -7.81
C LYS A 132 17.82 -2.10 -9.27
N GLN A 133 17.08 -2.93 -10.00
CA GLN A 133 17.32 -3.17 -11.43
C GLN A 133 17.04 -1.90 -12.27
N SER A 134 15.94 -1.20 -11.98
CA SER A 134 15.53 -0.01 -12.73
C SER A 134 16.50 1.18 -12.55
N LEU A 135 17.21 1.25 -11.42
CA LEU A 135 18.16 2.33 -11.15
C LEU A 135 19.25 2.43 -12.23
N ALA A 136 19.64 1.31 -12.83
CA ALA A 136 20.60 1.28 -13.94
C ALA A 136 20.10 2.02 -15.20
N SER A 137 18.78 2.11 -15.39
CA SER A 137 18.15 2.82 -16.50
C SER A 137 17.79 4.27 -16.15
N ILE A 138 17.75 4.62 -14.87
CA ILE A 138 17.31 5.94 -14.39
C ILE A 138 18.50 6.85 -14.05
N CYS A 139 19.61 6.29 -13.55
CA CYS A 139 20.81 7.07 -13.21
C CYS A 139 22.04 6.64 -14.02
N SER A 140 22.94 7.59 -14.27
CA SER A 140 24.17 7.33 -15.04
C SER A 140 25.29 6.68 -14.20
N ASN A 141 25.28 6.85 -12.88
CA ASN A 141 26.25 6.25 -11.96
C ASN A 141 25.69 6.17 -10.52
N VAL A 142 26.45 5.56 -9.62
CA VAL A 142 26.05 5.35 -8.20
C VAL A 142 25.80 6.66 -7.46
N SER A 143 26.60 7.70 -7.71
CA SER A 143 26.44 9.01 -7.06
C SER A 143 25.13 9.67 -7.49
N ASP A 144 24.81 9.60 -8.78
CA ASP A 144 23.56 10.14 -9.32
C ASP A 144 22.35 9.41 -8.75
N CYS A 145 22.41 8.07 -8.63
CA CYS A 145 21.36 7.31 -7.97
C CYS A 145 21.19 7.71 -6.51
N ARG A 146 22.28 7.82 -5.75
CA ARG A 146 22.20 8.25 -4.34
C ARG A 146 21.58 9.64 -4.20
N ASN A 147 21.92 10.57 -5.10
CA ASN A 147 21.33 11.91 -5.10
C ASN A 147 19.83 11.86 -5.44
N LEU A 148 19.44 11.15 -6.49
CA LEU A 148 18.05 10.98 -6.88
C LEU A 148 17.21 10.37 -5.75
N ILE A 149 17.67 9.27 -5.17
CA ILE A 149 16.98 8.56 -4.09
C ILE A 149 16.92 9.45 -2.84
N GLY A 150 18.02 10.12 -2.48
CA GLY A 150 18.07 11.00 -1.32
C GLY A 150 17.17 12.24 -1.42
N ARG A 151 16.84 12.67 -2.65
CA ARG A 151 15.88 13.76 -2.92
C ARG A 151 14.46 13.27 -3.20
N SER A 152 14.21 11.98 -3.09
CA SER A 152 12.89 11.38 -3.29
C SER A 152 12.21 11.10 -1.96
N LEU A 153 10.88 11.13 -1.97
CA LEU A 153 10.09 10.50 -0.91
C LEU A 153 9.93 9.02 -1.24
N ILE A 154 10.30 8.15 -0.31
CA ILE A 154 10.11 6.70 -0.48
C ILE A 154 8.86 6.27 0.27
N LEU A 155 7.83 5.85 -0.44
CA LEU A 155 6.64 5.25 0.15
C LEU A 155 6.83 3.73 0.17
N VAL A 156 7.13 3.17 1.34
CA VAL A 156 6.97 1.72 1.55
C VAL A 156 5.52 1.56 1.96
N GLY A 157 4.60 1.55 0.99
CA GLY A 157 3.15 1.58 1.20
C GLY A 157 2.64 0.42 2.06
N GLU A 158 1.31 0.31 2.21
CA GLU A 158 0.76 -0.84 2.94
C GLU A 158 1.22 -2.13 2.23
N ILE A 159 1.84 -2.99 3.02
CA ILE A 159 2.38 -4.28 2.60
C ILE A 159 2.47 -5.13 3.86
N GLY A 160 2.01 -6.38 3.77
CA GLY A 160 1.85 -7.24 4.95
C GLY A 160 0.41 -7.67 5.18
N GLY A 161 -0.56 -6.81 4.86
CA GLY A 161 -1.98 -7.15 4.99
C GLY A 161 -2.35 -8.42 4.21
N ASN A 162 -1.81 -8.60 3.00
CA ASN A 162 -2.06 -9.81 2.20
C ASN A 162 -1.44 -11.08 2.79
N ASP A 163 -0.35 -10.99 3.55
CA ASP A 163 0.22 -12.12 4.29
C ASP A 163 -0.77 -12.68 5.33
N TYR A 164 -1.71 -11.84 5.78
CA TYR A 164 -2.81 -12.22 6.67
C TYR A 164 -4.08 -12.56 5.88
N ASN A 165 -4.42 -11.77 4.85
CA ASN A 165 -5.64 -11.95 4.07
C ASN A 165 -5.70 -13.33 3.43
N TYR A 166 -4.65 -13.81 2.76
CA TYR A 166 -4.67 -15.11 2.10
C TYR A 166 -5.03 -16.28 3.04
N PRO A 167 -4.30 -16.53 4.14
CA PRO A 167 -4.67 -17.61 5.06
C PRO A 167 -6.05 -17.40 5.72
N ILE A 168 -6.44 -16.16 6.01
CA ILE A 168 -7.76 -15.89 6.61
C ILE A 168 -8.88 -16.08 5.59
N ILE A 169 -8.68 -15.79 4.31
CA ILE A 169 -9.68 -16.07 3.27
C ILE A 169 -9.80 -17.59 3.07
N ASP A 170 -8.69 -18.33 3.18
CA ASP A 170 -8.66 -19.80 3.12
C ASP A 170 -9.21 -20.49 4.38
N GLY A 171 -9.78 -19.74 5.31
CA GLY A 171 -10.46 -20.28 6.48
C GLY A 171 -9.59 -20.46 7.72
N LYS A 172 -8.28 -20.18 7.68
CA LYS A 172 -7.41 -20.29 8.87
C LYS A 172 -7.83 -19.32 9.97
N PRO A 173 -7.91 -19.75 11.24
CA PRO A 173 -8.23 -18.86 12.34
C PRO A 173 -7.11 -17.82 12.52
N ILE A 174 -7.48 -16.61 12.95
CA ILE A 174 -6.51 -15.51 13.11
C ILE A 174 -5.37 -15.83 14.08
N ASP A 175 -5.61 -16.70 15.08
CA ASP A 175 -4.59 -17.13 16.05
C ASP A 175 -3.48 -17.98 15.39
N GLU A 176 -3.79 -18.68 14.30
CA GLU A 176 -2.78 -19.39 13.50
C GLU A 176 -1.98 -18.44 12.58
N VAL A 177 -2.50 -17.24 12.35
CA VAL A 177 -1.90 -16.22 11.48
C VAL A 177 -1.08 -15.21 12.30
N GLU A 178 -1.40 -15.00 13.58
CA GLU A 178 -0.67 -14.11 14.50
C GLU A 178 0.86 -14.33 14.51
N PRO A 179 1.39 -15.57 14.43
CA PRO A 179 2.83 -15.81 14.34
C PRO A 179 3.50 -15.20 13.09
N PHE A 180 2.74 -14.77 12.08
CA PHE A 180 3.29 -14.12 10.88
C PHE A 180 3.62 -12.65 11.14
N VAL A 181 2.96 -12.00 12.10
CA VAL A 181 3.17 -10.58 12.44
C VAL A 181 4.65 -10.21 12.65
N PRO A 182 5.44 -10.92 13.49
CA PRO A 182 6.86 -10.62 13.62
C PRO A 182 7.63 -10.78 12.31
N LEU A 183 7.34 -11.81 11.51
CA LEU A 183 8.04 -12.08 10.24
C LEU A 183 7.75 -11.00 9.19
N VAL A 184 6.50 -10.57 9.09
CA VAL A 184 6.06 -9.49 8.20
C VAL A 184 6.72 -8.18 8.59
N THR A 185 6.62 -7.79 9.86
CA THR A 185 7.22 -6.53 10.34
C THR A 185 8.74 -6.53 10.25
N ASP A 186 9.42 -7.66 10.47
CA ASP A 186 10.87 -7.79 10.23
C ASP A 186 11.23 -7.59 8.75
N THR A 187 10.41 -8.14 7.85
CA THR A 187 10.64 -8.01 6.40
C THR A 187 10.47 -6.56 5.95
N ILE A 188 9.44 -5.86 6.44
CA ILE A 188 9.21 -4.43 6.16
C ILE A 188 10.38 -3.59 6.68
N VAL A 189 10.80 -3.80 7.93
CA VAL A 189 11.88 -3.02 8.55
C VAL A 189 13.22 -3.28 7.85
N SER A 190 13.48 -4.53 7.43
CA SER A 190 14.66 -4.88 6.64
C SER A 190 14.67 -4.18 5.28
N ALA A 191 13.50 -4.08 4.62
CA ALA A 191 13.36 -3.34 3.37
C ALA A 191 13.64 -1.84 3.55
N VAL A 192 13.11 -1.23 4.62
CA VAL A 192 13.34 0.18 4.97
C VAL A 192 14.84 0.42 5.24
N ASP A 193 15.49 -0.46 6.00
CA ASP A 193 16.93 -0.41 6.27
C ASP A 193 17.75 -0.48 4.97
N GLU A 194 17.44 -1.43 4.08
CA GLU A 194 18.12 -1.54 2.79
C GLU A 194 17.95 -0.28 1.94
N LEU A 195 16.74 0.29 1.89
CA LEU A 195 16.46 1.54 1.17
C LEU A 195 17.31 2.71 1.71
N ILE A 196 17.48 2.81 3.04
CA ILE A 196 18.36 3.80 3.66
C ILE A 196 19.81 3.56 3.25
N GLN A 197 20.29 2.32 3.29
CA GLN A 197 21.67 1.97 2.92
C GLN A 197 22.03 2.31 1.47
N ILE A 198 21.04 2.30 0.56
CA ILE A 198 21.25 2.70 -0.85
C ILE A 198 21.03 4.19 -1.12
N GLY A 199 20.58 4.97 -0.11
CA GLY A 199 20.59 6.43 -0.16
C GLY A 199 19.26 7.11 0.15
N ALA A 200 18.21 6.39 0.56
CA ALA A 200 16.95 7.01 0.96
C ALA A 200 17.12 7.86 2.22
N GLN A 201 16.56 9.07 2.20
CA GLN A 201 16.62 10.02 3.32
C GLN A 201 15.26 10.30 3.94
N THR A 202 14.16 10.15 3.20
CA THR A 202 12.81 10.26 3.76
C THR A 202 11.97 9.07 3.31
N LEU A 203 11.48 8.31 4.29
CA LEU A 203 10.65 7.13 4.06
C LEU A 203 9.34 7.26 4.82
N VAL A 204 8.23 6.91 4.17
CA VAL A 204 6.91 6.77 4.79
C VAL A 204 6.56 5.30 4.83
N VAL A 205 6.22 4.82 6.01
CA VAL A 205 5.85 3.43 6.29
C VAL A 205 4.49 3.44 6.99
N PRO A 206 3.38 3.13 6.31
CA PRO A 206 2.08 3.06 6.95
C PRO A 206 1.94 1.81 7.80
N GLY A 207 1.07 1.89 8.80
CA GLY A 207 0.54 0.72 9.50
C GLY A 207 -0.64 0.08 8.79
N GLU A 208 -1.16 -0.97 9.41
CA GLU A 208 -2.33 -1.71 8.94
C GLU A 208 -3.62 -0.88 9.13
N PHE A 209 -4.63 -1.13 8.30
CA PHE A 209 -5.98 -0.59 8.50
C PHE A 209 -6.71 -1.32 9.65
N PRO A 210 -7.83 -0.78 10.20
CA PRO A 210 -8.59 -1.50 11.23
C PRO A 210 -9.29 -2.72 10.62
N LEU A 211 -8.60 -3.87 10.64
CA LEU A 211 -9.04 -5.10 9.96
C LEU A 211 -10.44 -5.53 10.39
N GLY A 212 -10.79 -5.42 11.67
CA GLY A 212 -12.12 -5.76 12.16
C GLY A 212 -13.25 -4.92 11.59
N CYS A 213 -12.93 -3.77 10.99
CA CYS A 213 -13.87 -2.90 10.29
C CYS A 213 -13.92 -3.14 8.78
N SER A 214 -13.07 -4.03 8.25
CA SER A 214 -13.12 -4.43 6.84
C SER A 214 -14.42 -5.18 6.56
N SER A 215 -15.18 -4.70 5.57
CA SER A 215 -16.39 -5.37 5.10
C SER A 215 -16.13 -6.81 4.67
N GLN A 216 -14.94 -7.11 4.15
CA GLN A 216 -14.56 -8.48 3.79
C GLN A 216 -14.50 -9.39 5.02
N TYR A 217 -13.83 -8.95 6.09
CA TYR A 217 -13.76 -9.73 7.33
C TYR A 217 -15.09 -9.82 8.06
N LEU A 218 -15.87 -8.73 8.06
CA LEU A 218 -17.22 -8.72 8.60
C LEU A 218 -18.13 -9.72 7.86
N THR A 219 -17.99 -9.87 6.54
CA THR A 219 -18.74 -10.86 5.75
C THR A 219 -18.26 -12.29 5.97
N ILE A 220 -16.95 -12.57 5.90
CA ILE A 220 -16.46 -13.96 5.91
C ILE A 220 -16.23 -14.52 7.32
N ARG A 221 -15.99 -13.66 8.33
CA ARG A 221 -15.71 -14.06 9.72
C ARG A 221 -16.76 -13.59 10.72
N GLY A 222 -17.65 -12.68 10.34
CA GLY A 222 -18.73 -12.26 11.21
C GLY A 222 -19.68 -13.42 11.52
N SER A 223 -19.97 -13.63 12.80
CA SER A 223 -20.99 -14.57 13.27
C SER A 223 -21.57 -14.13 14.63
N GLU A 224 -22.63 -14.78 15.11
CA GLU A 224 -23.22 -14.50 16.43
C GLU A 224 -22.28 -14.82 17.61
N SER A 225 -21.26 -15.67 17.38
CA SER A 225 -20.27 -16.02 18.41
C SER A 225 -19.08 -15.07 18.48
N GLU A 226 -18.93 -14.16 17.53
CA GLU A 226 -17.84 -13.17 17.53
C GLU A 226 -18.17 -11.95 18.39
N GLU A 227 -17.13 -11.31 18.91
CA GLU A 227 -17.24 -10.08 19.69
C GLU A 227 -17.11 -8.85 18.79
N TYR A 228 -18.14 -8.01 18.79
CA TYR A 228 -18.17 -6.75 18.05
C TYR A 228 -18.05 -5.57 19.00
N ASP A 229 -17.35 -4.53 18.57
CA ASP A 229 -17.37 -3.25 19.26
C ASP A 229 -18.75 -2.60 19.08
N ASN A 230 -19.44 -2.36 20.20
CA ASN A 230 -20.82 -1.84 20.20
C ASN A 230 -20.96 -0.44 19.56
N THR A 231 -19.89 0.32 19.44
CA THR A 231 -19.92 1.68 18.89
C THR A 231 -19.71 1.68 17.39
N THR A 232 -18.80 0.83 16.91
CA THR A 232 -18.31 0.85 15.53
C THR A 232 -18.86 -0.31 14.70
N GLY A 233 -19.28 -1.41 15.32
CA GLY A 233 -19.69 -2.64 14.63
C GLY A 233 -18.53 -3.47 14.10
N CYS A 234 -17.29 -3.16 14.52
CA CYS A 234 -16.09 -3.86 14.06
C CYS A 234 -15.79 -5.11 14.91
N LEU A 235 -15.19 -6.13 14.32
CA LEU A 235 -14.72 -7.32 15.03
C LEU A 235 -13.52 -6.97 15.93
N ILE A 236 -13.68 -7.11 17.25
CA ILE A 236 -12.67 -6.71 18.23
C ILE A 236 -11.38 -7.50 18.05
N LYS A 237 -11.50 -8.81 17.81
CA LYS A 237 -10.33 -9.71 17.66
C LYS A 237 -9.41 -9.30 16.50
N PHE A 238 -10.00 -8.90 15.38
CA PHE A 238 -9.26 -8.48 14.17
C PHE A 238 -8.65 -7.09 14.32
N ASN A 239 -9.33 -6.16 15.01
CA ASN A 239 -8.72 -4.87 15.34
C ASN A 239 -7.54 -4.99 16.30
N LYS A 240 -7.65 -5.85 17.33
CA LYS A 240 -6.50 -6.14 18.23
C LYS A 240 -5.31 -6.72 17.50
N PHE A 241 -5.55 -7.57 16.50
CA PHE A 241 -4.49 -8.10 15.64
C PHE A 241 -3.79 -6.99 14.84
N ALA A 242 -4.57 -6.08 14.23
CA ALA A 242 -4.03 -4.94 13.48
C ALA A 242 -3.24 -3.97 14.38
N GLU A 243 -3.72 -3.75 15.61
CA GLU A 243 -3.04 -2.99 16.65
C GLU A 243 -1.72 -3.65 17.04
N TYR A 244 -1.70 -4.98 17.27
CA TYR A 244 -0.48 -5.73 17.57
C TYR A 244 0.58 -5.60 16.46
N HIS A 245 0.18 -5.75 15.19
CA HIS A 245 1.06 -5.47 14.05
C HIS A 245 1.64 -4.06 14.14
N SER A 246 0.77 -3.06 14.32
CA SER A 246 1.14 -1.65 14.29
C SER A 246 2.06 -1.25 15.45
N GLU A 247 1.84 -1.80 16.64
CA GLU A 247 2.70 -1.60 17.81
C GLU A 247 4.10 -2.19 17.59
N LEU A 248 4.16 -3.42 17.05
CA LEU A 248 5.43 -4.08 16.78
C LEU A 248 6.21 -3.36 15.66
N LEU A 249 5.53 -2.96 14.58
CA LEU A 249 6.13 -2.18 13.50
C LEU A 249 6.68 -0.84 14.00
N GLN A 250 5.90 -0.08 14.76
CA GLN A 250 6.35 1.20 15.34
C GLN A 250 7.56 1.02 16.25
N THR A 251 7.58 -0.03 17.08
CA THR A 251 8.71 -0.36 17.95
C THR A 251 9.98 -0.58 17.14
N LYS A 252 9.91 -1.39 16.08
CA LYS A 252 11.05 -1.68 15.21
C LYS A 252 11.48 -0.47 14.38
N LEU A 253 10.55 0.34 13.90
CA LEU A 253 10.87 1.60 13.21
C LEU A 253 11.54 2.61 14.14
N ASN A 254 11.17 2.66 15.43
CA ASN A 254 11.87 3.48 16.42
C ASN A 254 13.32 3.03 16.61
N GLN A 255 13.57 1.72 16.72
CA GLN A 255 14.93 1.18 16.76
C GLN A 255 15.71 1.53 15.48
N LEU A 256 15.07 1.46 14.31
CA LEU A 256 15.72 1.81 13.06
C LEU A 256 16.06 3.30 12.96
N ARG A 257 15.24 4.20 13.53
CA ARG A 257 15.55 5.64 13.66
C ARG A 257 16.79 5.89 14.51
N GLU A 258 17.00 5.11 15.57
CA GLU A 258 18.21 5.20 16.41
C GLU A 258 19.46 4.76 15.65
N LEU A 259 19.34 3.72 14.80
CA LEU A 259 20.44 3.23 13.96
C LEU A 259 20.77 4.18 12.80
N HIS A 260 19.78 4.91 12.28
CA HIS A 260 19.92 5.82 11.14
C HIS A 260 19.47 7.24 11.47
N PRO A 261 20.20 7.97 12.34
CA PRO A 261 19.79 9.30 12.81
C PRO A 261 19.69 10.37 11.70
N ASN A 262 20.27 10.09 10.53
CA ASN A 262 20.23 10.98 9.36
C ASN A 262 19.05 10.68 8.42
N ALA A 263 18.33 9.57 8.62
CA ALA A 263 17.15 9.22 7.84
C ALA A 263 15.87 9.65 8.58
N ILE A 264 14.94 10.25 7.85
CA ILE A 264 13.61 10.59 8.34
C ILE A 264 12.68 9.42 8.02
N ILE A 265 12.37 8.63 9.05
CA ILE A 265 11.43 7.50 8.95
C ILE A 265 10.10 7.95 9.54
N ILE A 266 9.05 8.03 8.73
CA ILE A 266 7.71 8.49 9.10
C ILE A 266 6.81 7.28 9.20
N TYR A 267 6.18 7.08 10.36
CA TYR A 267 5.10 6.10 10.48
C TYR A 267 3.78 6.80 10.12
N ALA A 268 3.03 6.24 9.16
CA ALA A 268 1.71 6.75 8.79
C ALA A 268 0.62 5.90 9.45
N ASP A 269 -0.11 6.51 10.39
CA ASP A 269 -1.12 5.84 11.19
C ASP A 269 -2.44 5.70 10.42
N TYR A 270 -2.46 4.75 9.48
CA TYR A 270 -3.65 4.43 8.68
C TYR A 270 -4.80 3.91 9.54
N TYR A 271 -4.50 3.17 10.61
CA TYR A 271 -5.50 2.68 11.55
C TYR A 271 -6.32 3.82 12.13
N ASN A 272 -5.68 4.79 12.80
CA ASN A 272 -6.41 5.88 13.44
C ASN A 272 -6.97 6.89 12.44
N ALA A 273 -6.36 7.05 11.27
CA ALA A 273 -6.96 7.82 10.18
C ALA A 273 -8.30 7.22 9.74
N ALA A 274 -8.33 5.91 9.48
CA ALA A 274 -9.56 5.22 9.07
C ALA A 274 -10.63 5.19 10.18
N MET A 275 -10.22 5.02 11.44
CA MET A 275 -11.13 5.00 12.58
C MET A 275 -11.90 6.31 12.77
N GLN A 276 -11.38 7.46 12.29
CA GLN A 276 -12.13 8.71 12.31
C GLN A 276 -13.39 8.65 11.43
N PHE A 277 -13.28 8.06 10.25
CA PHE A 277 -14.40 7.87 9.32
C PHE A 277 -15.38 6.83 9.87
N ILE A 278 -14.88 5.76 10.48
CA ILE A 278 -15.69 4.69 11.05
C ILE A 278 -16.53 5.17 12.23
N ARG A 279 -15.94 5.97 13.13
CA ARG A 279 -16.62 6.50 14.32
C ARG A 279 -17.56 7.67 14.02
N SER A 280 -17.40 8.34 12.88
CA SER A 280 -18.19 9.54 12.55
C SER A 280 -18.43 9.68 11.04
N PRO A 281 -19.07 8.69 10.38
CA PRO A 281 -19.21 8.64 8.92
C PRO A 281 -19.84 9.92 8.34
N ASP A 282 -20.88 10.45 8.99
CA ASP A 282 -21.60 11.64 8.51
C ASP A 282 -20.72 12.89 8.44
N LYS A 283 -19.71 13.02 9.32
CA LYS A 283 -18.77 14.15 9.30
C LYS A 283 -17.87 14.15 8.08
N PHE A 284 -17.72 13.00 7.43
CA PHE A 284 -16.88 12.79 6.26
C PHE A 284 -17.71 12.53 4.99
N GLY A 285 -19.04 12.73 5.05
CA GLY A 285 -19.93 12.63 3.90
C GLY A 285 -20.40 11.21 3.55
N PHE A 286 -20.13 10.21 4.41
CA PHE A 286 -20.68 8.87 4.22
C PHE A 286 -22.15 8.83 4.62
N THR A 287 -23.04 8.42 3.72
CA THR A 287 -24.49 8.39 3.97
C THR A 287 -25.03 7.02 4.41
N ASN A 288 -24.26 5.95 4.17
CA ASN A 288 -24.68 4.56 4.43
C ASN A 288 -23.83 3.89 5.52
N GLY A 289 -23.24 4.69 6.41
CA GLY A 289 -22.22 4.24 7.35
C GLY A 289 -20.86 4.01 6.68
N ALA A 290 -19.89 3.53 7.46
CA ALA A 290 -18.50 3.34 7.01
C ALA A 290 -18.12 1.87 6.75
N LEU A 291 -18.98 0.92 7.11
CA LEU A 291 -18.69 -0.53 7.02
C LEU A 291 -19.29 -1.21 5.79
N LYS A 292 -20.02 -0.47 4.95
CA LYS A 292 -20.65 -1.01 3.73
C LYS A 292 -19.85 -0.65 2.49
N THR A 293 -19.71 -1.61 1.59
CA THR A 293 -19.04 -1.43 0.29
C THR A 293 -20.01 -0.94 -0.77
N CYS A 294 -19.53 -0.10 -1.70
CA CYS A 294 -20.33 0.35 -2.84
C CYS A 294 -20.63 -0.80 -3.82
N CYS A 295 -19.67 -1.72 -4.00
CA CYS A 295 -19.78 -2.90 -4.85
C CYS A 295 -19.13 -4.10 -4.16
N GLY A 296 -19.77 -5.27 -4.25
CA GLY A 296 -19.34 -6.47 -3.54
C GLY A 296 -20.15 -7.70 -3.96
N VAL A 297 -20.20 -8.70 -3.09
CA VAL A 297 -20.85 -10.00 -3.37
C VAL A 297 -22.36 -10.03 -3.08
N GLY A 298 -22.95 -8.89 -2.69
CA GLY A 298 -24.37 -8.75 -2.35
C GLY A 298 -24.75 -9.43 -1.03
N ASP A 299 -24.56 -8.72 0.10
CA ASP A 299 -24.83 -9.20 1.47
C ASP A 299 -25.00 -7.99 2.44
N LEU A 300 -25.02 -8.22 3.75
CA LEU A 300 -25.20 -7.18 4.79
C LEU A 300 -24.23 -5.99 4.69
N TYR A 301 -23.02 -6.23 4.17
CA TYR A 301 -21.93 -5.26 4.04
C TYR A 301 -21.65 -4.82 2.60
N ASN A 302 -22.59 -5.05 1.66
CA ASN A 302 -22.64 -4.44 0.33
C ASN A 302 -23.92 -3.61 0.17
#